data_AF-E2NN54-F1
#
_entry.id   AF-E2NN54-F1
#
_cell.length_a   1.000
_cell.length_b   1.000
_cell.length_c   1.000
_cell.angle_alpha   90.00
_cell.angle_beta   90.00
_cell.angle_gamma   90.00
#
_symmetry.space_group_name_H-M   'P 1'
#
loop_
_entity.id
_entity.type
_entity.pdbx_description
1 polymer ?
#
loop_
_entity_poly.entity_id
_entity_poly.type
_entity_poly.pdbx_seq_one_letter_code
_entity_poly.pdbx_strand_id
1 'polypeptide(L)'
;MKYLKFVLLFLILFYSCAYPDRDPAPDSTVFFVNNSDKSLLEYSVTNYYPDTLIHTGNPFARLVKLFVIEPYFTSKRGTCWKSYLSKSSTGVMTIFLFDKAVVDTVPWDKIREDYLVAKRYEYTLEQLDSLNWTITYP
;
A
#
# COMPACT_ATOMS: atom_id res chain seq x y z
N MET A 1 -37.34 -3.76 44.58
CA MET A 1 -35.88 -3.74 44.26
C MET A 1 -35.28 -5.12 43.90
N LYS A 2 -36.06 -6.15 43.50
CA LYS A 2 -35.49 -7.45 43.10
C LYS A 2 -35.02 -7.48 41.64
N TYR A 3 -35.63 -6.68 40.76
CA TYR A 3 -35.31 -6.65 39.32
C TYR A 3 -34.21 -5.65 38.94
N LEU A 4 -33.89 -4.68 39.81
CA LEU A 4 -32.86 -3.67 39.55
C LEU A 4 -31.46 -4.27 39.40
N LYS A 5 -31.17 -5.37 40.12
CA LYS A 5 -29.91 -6.10 40.02
C LYS A 5 -29.75 -6.84 38.69
N PHE A 6 -30.86 -7.29 38.08
CA PHE A 6 -30.85 -7.98 36.79
C PHE A 6 -30.70 -7.00 35.62
N VAL A 7 -31.26 -5.78 35.73
CA VAL A 7 -31.10 -4.73 34.72
C VAL A 7 -29.65 -4.25 34.63
N LEU A 8 -28.96 -4.12 35.77
CA LEU A 8 -27.55 -3.71 35.81
C LEU A 8 -26.61 -4.77 35.20
N LEU A 9 -26.91 -6.07 35.35
CA LEU A 9 -26.12 -7.15 34.76
C LEU A 9 -26.29 -7.21 33.23
N PHE A 10 -27.48 -6.88 32.73
CA PHE A 10 -27.77 -6.86 31.30
C PHE A 10 -27.06 -5.69 30.59
N LEU A 11 -26.92 -4.54 31.26
CA LEU A 11 -26.21 -3.37 30.72
C LEU A 11 -24.70 -3.59 30.59
N ILE A 12 -24.07 -4.39 31.46
CA ILE A 12 -22.63 -4.69 31.39
C ILE A 12 -22.30 -5.60 30.19
N LEU A 13 -23.23 -6.47 29.79
CA LEU A 13 -23.05 -7.38 28.64
C LEU A 13 -23.11 -6.68 27.28
N PHE A 14 -23.68 -5.47 27.18
CA PHE A 14 -23.68 -4.69 25.94
C PHE A 14 -22.42 -3.84 25.75
N TYR A 15 -21.63 -3.61 26.80
CA TYR A 15 -20.40 -2.80 26.70
C TYR A 15 -19.18 -3.60 26.21
N SER A 16 -19.24 -4.94 26.14
CA SER A 16 -18.10 -5.75 25.71
C SER A 16 -18.05 -6.05 24.20
N CYS A 17 -19.10 -5.70 23.44
CA CYS A 17 -19.16 -5.94 21.98
C CYS A 17 -18.92 -4.69 21.12
N ALA A 18 -18.33 -3.63 21.67
CA ALA A 18 -17.94 -2.44 20.93
C ALA A 18 -16.45 -2.16 21.11
N TYR A 19 -15.60 -3.16 20.85
CA TYR A 19 -14.22 -2.84 20.47
C TYR A 19 -14.26 -2.55 18.97
N PRO A 20 -14.00 -1.31 18.52
CA PRO A 20 -13.81 -1.09 17.10
C PRO A 20 -12.67 -2.00 16.65
N ASP A 21 -12.90 -2.79 15.60
CA ASP A 21 -11.87 -3.59 14.95
C ASP A 21 -10.66 -2.67 14.73
N ARG A 22 -9.62 -2.84 15.53
CA ARG A 22 -8.35 -2.16 15.27
C ARG A 22 -7.85 -2.77 13.98
N ASP A 23 -7.47 -1.92 13.02
CA ASP A 23 -6.75 -2.39 11.85
C ASP A 23 -5.62 -3.32 12.32
N PRO A 24 -5.50 -4.53 11.75
CA PRO A 24 -4.47 -5.46 12.17
C PRO A 24 -3.12 -4.79 12.02
N ALA A 25 -2.23 -5.02 13.00
CA ALA A 25 -0.87 -4.54 12.91
C ALA A 25 -0.23 -5.02 11.59
N PRO A 26 0.64 -4.20 10.96
CA PRO A 26 1.32 -4.58 9.73
C PRO A 26 1.99 -5.95 9.83
N ASP A 27 1.73 -6.84 8.88
CA ASP A 27 2.38 -8.16 8.78
C ASP A 27 3.69 -8.13 7.97
N SER A 28 3.96 -7.00 7.33
CA SER A 28 5.09 -6.79 6.43
C SER A 28 5.49 -5.31 6.41
N THR A 29 6.76 -5.08 6.07
CA THR A 29 7.30 -3.73 5.86
C THR A 29 8.15 -3.76 4.60
N VAL A 30 7.80 -2.90 3.64
CA VAL A 30 8.56 -2.70 2.42
C VAL A 30 9.51 -1.52 2.62
N PHE A 31 10.77 -1.70 2.22
CA PHE A 31 11.78 -0.66 2.17
C PHE A 31 12.00 -0.25 0.72
N PHE A 32 11.70 1.01 0.40
CA PHE A 32 11.99 1.59 -0.89
C PHE A 32 13.26 2.43 -0.79
N VAL A 33 14.31 1.98 -1.48
CA VAL A 33 15.59 2.68 -1.57
C VAL A 33 15.62 3.43 -2.89
N ASN A 34 15.72 4.75 -2.83
CA ASN A 34 15.88 5.59 -4.01
C ASN A 34 17.32 6.06 -4.11
N ASN A 35 18.07 5.59 -5.11
CA ASN A 35 19.45 6.00 -5.35
C ASN A 35 19.59 7.05 -6.46
N SER A 36 18.47 7.62 -6.92
CA SER A 36 18.46 8.67 -7.94
C SER A 36 18.41 10.08 -7.34
N ASP A 37 18.54 11.07 -8.21
CA ASP A 37 18.35 12.50 -7.93
C ASP A 37 16.88 12.96 -8.03
N LYS A 38 15.94 12.04 -8.26
CA LYS A 38 14.51 12.34 -8.44
C LYS A 38 13.71 11.98 -7.21
N SER A 39 12.72 12.80 -6.83
CA SER A 39 11.67 12.36 -5.90
C SER A 39 10.72 11.41 -6.64
N LEU A 40 10.45 10.24 -6.05
CA LEU A 40 9.58 9.23 -6.64
C LEU A 40 8.25 9.15 -5.90
N LEU A 41 7.19 8.76 -6.60
CA LEU A 41 5.91 8.35 -6.02
C LEU A 41 5.71 6.86 -6.24
N GLU A 42 5.31 6.17 -5.19
CA GLU A 42 5.08 4.72 -5.20
C GLU A 42 3.60 4.37 -5.20
N TYR A 43 3.24 3.36 -5.98
CA TYR A 43 1.91 2.76 -5.98
C TYR A 43 2.00 1.24 -6.18
N SER A 44 1.72 0.49 -5.12
CA SER A 44 1.72 -0.98 -5.13
C SER A 44 0.29 -1.53 -5.11
N VAL A 45 0.08 -2.59 -5.88
CA VAL A 45 -1.20 -3.29 -6.02
C VAL A 45 -1.01 -4.80 -6.17
N THR A 46 -2.08 -5.56 -5.93
CA THR A 46 -2.17 -6.99 -6.27
C THR A 46 -3.26 -7.19 -7.31
N ASN A 47 -3.29 -8.39 -7.92
CA ASN A 47 -4.31 -8.81 -8.90
C ASN A 47 -4.26 -8.06 -10.25
N TYR A 48 -3.20 -7.29 -10.52
CA TYR A 48 -3.00 -6.64 -11.83
C TYR A 48 -2.20 -7.52 -12.78
N TYR A 49 -1.38 -8.44 -12.27
CA TYR A 49 -0.58 -9.35 -13.10
C TYR A 49 -1.47 -10.32 -13.93
N PRO A 50 -1.15 -10.60 -15.21
CA PRO A 50 0.00 -10.10 -15.98
C PRO A 50 -0.26 -8.80 -16.73
N ASP A 51 -1.41 -8.14 -16.52
CA ASP A 51 -1.74 -6.90 -17.18
C ASP A 51 -0.77 -5.77 -16.77
N THR A 52 -0.35 -4.99 -17.77
CA THR A 52 0.53 -3.84 -17.59
C THR A 52 -0.26 -2.54 -17.47
N LEU A 53 -1.53 -2.51 -17.85
CA LEU A 53 -2.36 -1.31 -17.80
C LEU A 53 -2.60 -0.82 -16.37
N ILE A 54 -2.73 0.50 -16.23
CA ILE A 54 -3.02 1.15 -14.95
C ILE A 54 -4.52 1.39 -14.85
N HIS A 55 -5.24 0.50 -14.17
CA HIS A 55 -6.71 0.55 -14.10
C HIS A 55 -7.27 1.55 -13.06
N THR A 56 -6.42 2.14 -12.24
CA THR A 56 -6.84 3.02 -11.15
C THR A 56 -7.08 4.47 -11.59
N GLY A 57 -8.04 5.14 -10.94
CA GLY A 57 -8.05 6.60 -10.85
C GLY A 57 -6.81 7.12 -10.13
N ASN A 58 -6.53 8.43 -10.22
CA ASN A 58 -5.29 9.02 -9.70
C ASN A 58 -5.10 8.72 -8.19
N PRO A 59 -4.18 7.80 -7.80
CA PRO A 59 -3.99 7.43 -6.40
C PRO A 59 -3.33 8.55 -5.58
N PHE A 60 -2.74 9.53 -6.26
CA PHE A 60 -1.99 10.62 -5.65
C PHE A 60 -2.84 11.86 -5.36
N ALA A 61 -4.05 11.97 -5.89
CA ALA A 61 -4.86 13.20 -5.88
C ALA A 61 -5.08 13.85 -4.49
N ARG A 62 -5.03 13.08 -3.40
CA ARG A 62 -5.22 13.60 -2.03
C ARG A 62 -4.05 13.32 -1.09
N LEU A 63 -3.19 12.36 -1.40
CA LEU A 63 -2.26 11.77 -0.44
C LEU A 63 -0.81 11.70 -0.97
N VAL A 64 -0.44 12.54 -1.94
CA VAL A 64 0.91 12.58 -2.57
C VAL A 64 2.03 12.39 -1.56
N LYS A 65 2.03 13.14 -0.45
CA LYS A 65 3.10 13.11 0.57
C LYS A 65 3.33 11.73 1.20
N LEU A 66 2.30 10.89 1.28
CA LEU A 66 2.41 9.53 1.82
C LEU A 66 3.14 8.59 0.85
N PHE A 67 3.25 8.94 -0.42
CA PHE A 67 3.85 8.11 -1.47
C PHE A 67 5.25 8.57 -1.87
N VAL A 68 5.69 9.75 -1.39
CA VAL A 68 7.00 10.29 -1.75
C VAL A 68 8.13 9.44 -1.16
N ILE A 69 9.09 9.11 -2.02
CA ILE A 69 10.39 8.57 -1.68
C ILE A 69 11.43 9.59 -2.16
N GLU A 70 12.07 10.27 -1.22
CA GLU A 70 13.01 11.34 -1.53
C GLU A 70 14.30 10.82 -2.20
N PRO A 71 15.03 11.68 -2.95
CA PRO A 71 16.33 11.33 -3.52
C PRO A 71 17.30 10.80 -2.46
N TYR A 72 18.08 9.78 -2.81
CA TYR A 72 19.10 9.17 -1.94
C TYR A 72 18.58 8.77 -0.55
N PHE A 73 17.30 8.39 -0.46
CA PHE A 73 16.63 8.10 0.80
C PHE A 73 16.01 6.70 0.80
N THR A 74 15.94 6.11 1.99
CA THR A 74 15.21 4.85 2.23
C THR A 74 13.91 5.13 2.95
N SER A 75 12.80 4.93 2.24
CA SER A 75 11.45 5.07 2.77
C SER A 75 10.91 3.72 3.23
N LYS A 76 10.29 3.67 4.41
CA LYS A 76 9.64 2.46 4.93
C LYS A 76 8.12 2.56 4.86
N ARG A 77 7.47 1.45 4.52
CA ARG A 77 6.00 1.34 4.45
C ARG A 77 5.56 0.03 5.11
N GLY A 78 4.97 0.15 6.30
CA GLY A 78 4.34 -0.97 6.99
C GLY A 78 2.92 -1.21 6.47
N THR A 79 2.61 -2.44 6.06
CA THR A 79 1.26 -2.83 5.61
C THR A 79 1.05 -4.34 5.81
N CYS A 80 -0.04 -4.87 5.24
CA CYS A 80 -0.44 -6.27 5.32
C CYS A 80 -0.21 -7.02 4.00
N TRP A 81 0.92 -6.81 3.32
CA TRP A 81 1.21 -7.41 2.02
C TRP A 81 1.26 -8.94 2.06
N LYS A 82 1.67 -9.59 3.15
CA LYS A 82 1.65 -11.06 3.22
C LYS A 82 0.20 -11.57 3.16
N SER A 83 -0.69 -10.95 3.92
CA SER A 83 -2.13 -11.20 3.87
C SER A 83 -2.73 -10.87 2.49
N TYR A 84 -2.34 -9.75 1.87
CA TYR A 84 -2.85 -9.39 0.53
C TYR A 84 -2.37 -10.34 -0.56
N LEU A 85 -1.11 -10.76 -0.53
CA LEU A 85 -0.56 -11.69 -1.52
C LEU A 85 -1.10 -13.10 -1.36
N SER A 86 -1.30 -13.59 -0.12
CA SER A 86 -1.92 -14.90 0.11
C SER A 86 -3.38 -14.98 -0.35
N LYS A 87 -4.08 -13.84 -0.42
CA LYS A 87 -5.47 -13.73 -0.91
C LYS A 87 -5.56 -13.29 -2.37
N SER A 88 -4.46 -12.89 -2.98
CA SER A 88 -4.38 -12.46 -4.37
C SER A 88 -4.57 -13.65 -5.30
N SER A 89 -5.37 -13.50 -6.35
CA SER A 89 -5.54 -14.54 -7.38
C SER A 89 -4.27 -14.76 -8.21
N THR A 90 -3.39 -13.76 -8.22
CA THR A 90 -2.16 -13.75 -9.02
C THR A 90 -0.92 -14.11 -8.20
N GLY A 91 -0.97 -13.94 -6.88
CA GLY A 91 0.20 -14.10 -6.00
C GLY A 91 1.34 -13.09 -6.26
N VAL A 92 1.12 -12.07 -7.10
CA VAL A 92 2.12 -11.07 -7.50
C VAL A 92 1.73 -9.69 -6.98
N MET A 93 2.70 -9.00 -6.39
CA MET A 93 2.65 -7.57 -6.09
C MET A 93 3.25 -6.81 -7.26
N THR A 94 2.45 -5.95 -7.89
CA THR A 94 2.91 -5.03 -8.93
C THR A 94 3.13 -3.66 -8.32
N ILE A 95 4.32 -3.11 -8.56
CA ILE A 95 4.78 -1.86 -7.94
C ILE A 95 5.10 -0.90 -9.06
N PHE A 96 4.46 0.25 -9.04
CA PHE A 96 4.71 1.34 -9.97
C PHE A 96 5.44 2.47 -9.25
N LEU A 97 6.58 2.86 -9.79
CA LEU A 97 7.28 4.07 -9.41
C LEU A 97 7.09 5.12 -10.50
N PHE A 98 6.76 6.34 -10.08
CA PHE A 98 6.59 7.49 -10.96
C PHE A 98 7.55 8.60 -10.56
N ASP A 99 8.04 9.34 -11.54
CA ASP A 99 8.73 10.60 -11.29
C ASP A 99 7.71 11.62 -10.75
N LYS A 100 7.94 12.15 -9.55
CA LYS A 100 7.01 13.08 -8.90
C LYS A 100 6.79 14.33 -9.76
N ALA A 101 7.83 14.83 -10.43
CA ALA A 101 7.71 16.02 -11.26
C ALA A 101 6.77 15.79 -12.46
N VAL A 102 6.77 14.57 -13.01
CA VAL A 102 5.84 14.16 -14.07
C VAL A 102 4.41 14.09 -13.53
N VAL A 103 4.20 13.46 -12.36
CA VAL A 103 2.86 13.35 -11.74
C VAL A 103 2.27 14.71 -11.37
N ASP A 104 3.11 15.66 -10.95
CA ASP A 104 2.67 17.01 -10.57
C ASP A 104 2.26 17.85 -11.80
N THR A 105 2.78 17.56 -12.99
CA THR A 105 2.64 18.42 -14.18
C THR A 105 1.80 17.80 -15.30
N VAL A 106 1.74 16.47 -15.39
CA VAL A 106 1.02 15.75 -16.44
C VAL A 106 -0.31 15.22 -15.89
N PRO A 107 -1.45 15.43 -16.58
CA PRO A 107 -2.72 14.85 -16.18
C PRO A 107 -2.65 13.32 -16.06
N TRP A 108 -3.31 12.75 -15.04
CA TRP A 108 -3.25 11.31 -14.77
C TRP A 108 -3.68 10.44 -15.96
N ASP A 109 -4.71 10.85 -16.71
CA ASP A 109 -5.13 10.10 -17.89
C ASP A 109 -4.04 10.02 -18.95
N LYS A 110 -3.24 11.07 -19.12
CA LYS A 110 -2.08 11.06 -20.02
C LYS A 110 -0.94 10.21 -19.49
N ILE A 111 -0.67 10.25 -18.18
CA ILE A 111 0.31 9.34 -17.55
C ILE A 111 -0.04 7.88 -17.83
N ARG A 112 -1.32 7.52 -17.80
CA ARG A 112 -1.78 6.15 -18.09
C ARG A 112 -1.74 5.82 -19.58
N GLU A 113 -2.26 6.70 -20.43
CA GLU A 113 -2.31 6.52 -21.89
C GLU A 113 -0.91 6.38 -22.49
N ASP A 114 0.01 7.27 -22.10
CA ASP A 114 1.38 7.30 -22.61
C ASP A 114 2.33 6.42 -21.77
N TYR A 115 1.80 5.74 -20.76
CA TYR A 115 2.51 4.82 -19.86
C TYR A 115 3.79 5.44 -19.25
N LEU A 116 3.66 6.64 -18.65
CA LEU A 116 4.76 7.40 -18.05
C LEU A 116 5.20 6.86 -16.68
N VAL A 117 5.41 5.54 -16.60
CA VAL A 117 5.92 4.82 -15.43
C VAL A 117 7.45 4.89 -15.43
N ALA A 118 8.05 5.42 -14.36
CA ALA A 118 9.51 5.47 -14.25
C ALA A 118 10.11 4.05 -14.09
N LYS A 119 9.45 3.21 -13.27
CA LYS A 119 9.82 1.80 -13.14
C LYS A 119 8.64 0.96 -12.66
N ARG A 120 8.55 -0.27 -13.17
CA ARG A 120 7.60 -1.29 -12.72
C ARG A 120 8.37 -2.49 -12.17
N TYR A 121 7.97 -2.96 -11.01
CA TYR A 121 8.44 -4.21 -10.44
C TYR A 121 7.28 -5.17 -10.23
N GLU A 122 7.58 -6.46 -10.31
CA GLU A 122 6.65 -7.54 -10.06
C GLU A 122 7.35 -8.56 -9.19
N TYR A 123 6.80 -8.79 -8.00
CA TYR A 123 7.38 -9.74 -7.07
C TYR A 123 6.31 -10.63 -6.47
N THR A 124 6.60 -11.91 -6.43
CA THR A 124 5.92 -12.88 -5.56
C THR A 124 6.33 -12.68 -4.11
N LEU A 125 5.60 -13.29 -3.18
CA LEU A 125 5.96 -13.29 -1.77
C LEU A 125 7.37 -13.86 -1.52
N GLU A 126 7.71 -14.98 -2.17
CA GLU A 126 9.03 -15.62 -2.04
C GLU A 126 10.16 -14.69 -2.52
N GLN A 127 9.95 -13.99 -3.63
CA GLN A 127 10.92 -13.02 -4.13
C GLN A 127 11.09 -11.84 -3.16
N LEU A 128 10.00 -11.32 -2.60
CA LEU A 128 10.06 -10.26 -1.59
C LEU A 128 10.83 -10.71 -0.34
N ASP A 129 10.59 -11.93 0.13
CA ASP A 129 11.33 -12.51 1.24
C ASP A 129 12.83 -12.64 0.91
N SER A 130 13.18 -13.06 -0.31
CA SER A 130 14.58 -13.16 -0.75
C SER A 130 15.30 -11.81 -0.84
N LEU A 131 14.54 -10.74 -1.11
CA LEU A 131 15.02 -9.35 -1.16
C LEU A 131 15.07 -8.69 0.22
N ASN A 132 14.73 -9.40 1.30
CA ASN A 132 14.48 -8.79 2.62
C ASN A 132 13.53 -7.59 2.52
N TRP A 133 12.52 -7.69 1.65
CA TRP A 133 11.50 -6.67 1.40
C TRP A 133 12.07 -5.30 0.98
N THR A 134 13.28 -5.30 0.40
CA THR A 134 13.96 -4.08 -0.06
C THR A 134 13.88 -3.95 -1.58
N ILE A 135 13.34 -2.83 -2.04
CA ILE A 135 13.18 -2.51 -3.46
C ILE A 135 14.02 -1.29 -3.75
N THR A 136 14.98 -1.44 -4.65
CA THR A 136 15.93 -0.38 -5.00
C THR A 136 15.59 0.19 -6.37
N TYR A 137 15.39 1.50 -6.43
CA TYR A 137 15.40 2.28 -7.67
C TYR A 137 16.81 2.84 -7.87
N PRO A 138 17.44 2.62 -9.04
CA PRO A 138 18.82 3.00 -9.31
C PRO A 138 19.01 4.52 -9.40
#